data_AF-V6LLN9-F1
#
_entry.id   AF-V6LLN9-F1
#
_cell.length_a   1.000
_cell.length_b   1.000
_cell.length_c   1.000
_cell.angle_alpha   90.00
_cell.angle_beta   90.00
_cell.angle_gamma   90.00
#
_symmetry.space_group_name_H-M   'P 1'
#
loop_
_entity.id
_entity.type
_entity.pdbx_description
1 polymer ?
#
loop_
_entity_poly.entity_id
_entity_poly.type
_entity_poly.pdbx_seq_one_letter_code
_entity_poly.pdbx_strand_id
1 'polypeptide(L)'
;MTASGTCSTTSQQCKQNHYCPATDAKQVQCLPCSDDIQQGQGCFCQDYQMTENCLECANGKCSKFLMQRTLQKQNCALNCAECAPGKGCTKCNEGYTLDTTAITCRPSCTDNSQCSPAHDYFCNVEKNICDQCTGRCSQCSSSDFCLGCSGQDYVLTIDGQCIDQCGRLETGQYCNNGTPATCTKDSTSECTCGSAENCATCSEDRNSCQTCLLGMEKDENGKCTKCIEGYTMLNGKCWLNDKIPTRPVEPVKPVEPVVPADPSNPTSNKSNLSGGAIAGIIIGALAVVGAISGTVIVIMRKSRKNQVSTDTGAVNILE
;
A
#
# COMPACT_ATOMS: atom_id res chain seq x y z
N MET A 1 -38.19 1.21 -6.93
CA MET A 1 -36.76 1.18 -6.57
C MET A 1 -36.59 2.12 -5.40
N THR A 2 -36.15 1.62 -4.25
CA THR A 2 -35.87 2.45 -3.07
C THR A 2 -34.64 3.30 -3.39
N ALA A 3 -34.68 4.61 -3.11
CA ALA A 3 -33.55 5.50 -3.40
C ALA A 3 -32.31 5.04 -2.60
N SER A 4 -31.15 4.91 -3.26
CA SER A 4 -29.90 4.47 -2.63
C SER A 4 -29.21 5.59 -1.82
N GLY A 5 -29.49 6.85 -2.15
CA GLY A 5 -28.80 8.03 -1.60
C GLY A 5 -27.48 8.32 -2.32
N THR A 6 -26.88 9.48 -2.01
CA THR A 6 -25.57 9.89 -2.53
C THR A 6 -24.54 9.99 -1.41
N CYS A 7 -23.25 9.97 -1.74
CA CYS A 7 -22.19 10.10 -0.74
C CYS A 7 -20.88 10.64 -1.33
N SER A 8 -19.98 11.09 -0.46
CA SER A 8 -18.59 11.45 -0.73
C SER A 8 -17.72 11.05 0.47
N THR A 9 -16.39 11.25 0.41
CA THR A 9 -15.53 11.04 1.59
C THR A 9 -15.88 11.92 2.79
N THR A 10 -16.62 13.02 2.57
CA THR A 10 -17.04 13.98 3.61
C THR A 10 -18.54 13.96 3.90
N SER A 11 -19.33 13.17 3.15
CA SER A 11 -20.79 13.13 3.27
C SER A 11 -21.32 11.70 3.14
N GLN A 12 -21.95 11.18 4.19
CA GLN A 12 -22.40 9.79 4.28
C GLN A 12 -23.93 9.68 4.23
N GLN A 13 -24.54 9.98 3.09
CA GLN A 13 -26.00 10.01 2.93
C GLN A 13 -26.57 8.74 2.27
N CYS A 14 -25.89 7.60 2.39
CA CYS A 14 -26.38 6.32 1.87
C CYS A 14 -27.53 5.74 2.72
N LYS A 15 -28.46 5.09 2.03
CA LYS A 15 -29.58 4.37 2.64
C LYS A 15 -29.21 2.95 3.06
N GLN A 16 -30.04 2.35 3.90
CA GLN A 16 -29.85 0.99 4.36
C GLN A 16 -29.55 0.02 3.20
N ASN A 17 -28.64 -0.92 3.44
CA ASN A 17 -28.15 -1.93 2.47
C ASN A 17 -27.40 -1.36 1.26
N HIS A 18 -26.86 -0.14 1.38
CA HIS A 18 -25.95 0.44 0.40
C HIS A 18 -24.64 0.85 1.05
N TYR A 19 -23.58 1.01 0.26
CA TYR A 19 -22.29 1.53 0.69
C TYR A 19 -21.87 2.71 -0.18
N CYS A 20 -20.90 3.47 0.33
CA CYS A 20 -20.33 4.60 -0.40
C CYS A 20 -19.07 4.20 -1.18
N PRO A 21 -19.07 4.26 -2.52
CA PRO A 21 -17.89 3.96 -3.32
C PRO A 21 -16.94 5.15 -3.50
N ALA A 22 -17.25 6.33 -2.93
CA ALA A 22 -16.46 7.54 -3.15
C ALA A 22 -15.04 7.40 -2.56
N THR A 23 -14.05 7.80 -3.34
CA THR A 23 -12.65 7.92 -2.92
C THR A 23 -12.20 9.37 -2.78
N ASP A 24 -13.05 10.33 -3.14
CA ASP A 24 -12.79 11.77 -3.04
C ASP A 24 -14.03 12.55 -2.55
N ALA A 25 -13.93 13.87 -2.52
CA ALA A 25 -14.99 14.76 -2.04
C ALA A 25 -16.20 14.88 -3.00
N LYS A 26 -16.13 14.29 -4.20
CA LYS A 26 -17.21 14.35 -5.20
C LYS A 26 -18.36 13.44 -4.78
N GLN A 27 -19.59 13.95 -4.89
CA GLN A 27 -20.76 13.12 -4.64
C GLN A 27 -20.96 12.08 -5.75
N VAL A 28 -21.14 10.84 -5.32
CA VAL A 28 -21.47 9.68 -6.17
C VAL A 28 -22.72 8.99 -5.65
N GLN A 29 -23.32 8.13 -6.46
CA GLN A 29 -24.44 7.30 -6.03
C GLN A 29 -23.96 6.16 -5.15
N CYS A 30 -24.71 5.90 -4.07
CA CYS A 30 -24.45 4.75 -3.22
C CYS A 30 -24.81 3.46 -3.98
N LEU A 31 -23.97 2.44 -3.80
CA LEU A 31 -24.13 1.14 -4.46
C LEU A 31 -24.67 0.11 -3.47
N PRO A 32 -25.40 -0.92 -3.92
CA PRO A 32 -25.83 -2.02 -3.05
C PRO A 32 -24.64 -2.66 -2.37
N CYS A 33 -24.78 -3.08 -1.12
CA CYS A 33 -23.70 -3.77 -0.44
C CYS A 33 -23.34 -5.08 -1.15
N SER A 34 -22.04 -5.29 -1.36
CA SER A 34 -21.49 -6.44 -2.06
C SER A 34 -20.15 -6.84 -1.44
N ASP A 35 -19.61 -7.96 -1.92
CA ASP A 35 -18.27 -8.44 -1.53
C ASP A 35 -17.13 -7.59 -2.11
N ASP A 36 -17.42 -6.59 -2.95
CA ASP A 36 -16.43 -5.71 -3.60
C ASP A 36 -16.09 -4.46 -2.76
N ILE A 37 -16.76 -4.29 -1.61
CA ILE A 37 -16.50 -3.18 -0.67
C ILE A 37 -15.05 -3.24 -0.20
N GLN A 38 -14.34 -2.12 -0.34
CA GLN A 38 -12.91 -2.05 -0.02
C GLN A 38 -12.65 -1.72 1.45
N GLN A 39 -11.40 -1.91 1.89
CA GLN A 39 -10.98 -1.57 3.24
C GLN A 39 -11.19 -0.08 3.51
N GLY A 40 -11.79 0.26 4.66
CA GLY A 40 -12.16 1.64 5.02
C GLY A 40 -13.52 2.08 4.48
N GLN A 41 -14.18 1.28 3.65
CA GLN A 41 -15.59 1.44 3.30
C GLN A 41 -16.46 0.54 4.21
N GLY A 42 -17.78 0.69 4.10
CA GLY A 42 -18.71 -0.15 4.85
C GLY A 42 -20.15 0.01 4.41
N CYS A 43 -20.90 -1.09 4.53
CA CYS A 43 -22.34 -1.11 4.32
C CYS A 43 -23.06 -0.27 5.40
N PHE A 44 -24.10 0.44 4.98
CA PHE A 44 -24.99 1.18 5.85
C PHE A 44 -26.08 0.21 6.33
N CYS A 45 -25.94 -0.33 7.53
CA CYS A 45 -26.97 -1.22 8.10
C CYS A 45 -28.17 -0.45 8.66
N GLN A 46 -28.04 0.86 8.82
CA GLN A 46 -29.11 1.80 9.12
C GLN A 46 -28.93 3.03 8.21
N ASP A 47 -30.02 3.72 7.90
CA ASP A 47 -29.97 4.92 7.08
C ASP A 47 -28.96 5.93 7.63
N TYR A 48 -28.03 6.37 6.77
CA TYR A 48 -27.04 7.40 7.06
C TYR A 48 -26.02 7.05 8.17
N GLN A 49 -25.97 5.78 8.59
CA GLN A 49 -24.98 5.28 9.54
C GLN A 49 -24.13 4.19 8.90
N MET A 50 -22.91 4.56 8.52
CA MET A 50 -21.93 3.60 7.98
C MET A 50 -21.49 2.63 9.06
N THR A 51 -21.52 1.32 8.77
CA THR A 51 -20.86 0.31 9.58
C THR A 51 -19.56 -0.09 8.89
N GLU A 52 -18.43 0.38 9.41
CA GLU A 52 -17.11 0.11 8.83
C GLU A 52 -16.86 -1.38 8.61
N ASN A 53 -16.28 -1.69 7.45
CA ASN A 53 -15.93 -3.05 7.03
C ASN A 53 -17.13 -4.01 6.98
N CYS A 54 -18.36 -3.51 6.85
CA CYS A 54 -19.54 -4.36 6.67
C CYS A 54 -19.79 -4.67 5.19
N LEU A 55 -19.94 -5.94 4.83
CA LEU A 55 -20.29 -6.43 3.49
C LEU A 55 -21.79 -6.67 3.32
N GLU A 56 -22.47 -7.10 4.38
CA GLU A 56 -23.88 -7.46 4.34
C GLU A 56 -24.56 -7.13 5.66
N CYS A 57 -25.81 -6.70 5.60
CA CYS A 57 -26.62 -6.39 6.78
C CYS A 57 -27.79 -7.37 6.90
N ALA A 58 -28.09 -7.79 8.14
CA ALA A 58 -29.30 -8.48 8.50
C ALA A 58 -29.91 -7.83 9.75
N ASN A 59 -31.22 -7.56 9.71
CA ASN A 59 -31.96 -6.97 10.84
C ASN A 59 -31.35 -5.67 11.40
N GLY A 60 -30.88 -4.79 10.51
CA GLY A 60 -30.30 -3.50 10.90
C GLY A 60 -28.92 -3.57 11.56
N LYS A 61 -28.26 -4.74 11.48
CA LYS A 61 -26.90 -4.98 11.97
C LYS A 61 -26.08 -5.66 10.88
N CYS A 62 -24.76 -5.57 10.97
CA CYS A 62 -23.88 -6.25 10.03
C CYS A 62 -23.90 -7.76 10.25
N SER A 63 -24.22 -8.53 9.20
CA SER A 63 -24.23 -9.99 9.18
C SER A 63 -22.94 -10.58 8.58
N LYS A 64 -22.30 -9.85 7.66
CA LYS A 64 -21.05 -10.26 7.02
C LYS A 64 -20.09 -9.07 7.02
N PHE A 65 -18.90 -9.26 7.56
CA PHE A 65 -17.86 -8.24 7.59
C PHE A 65 -16.76 -8.59 6.57
N LEU A 66 -16.14 -7.57 5.97
CA LEU A 66 -14.99 -7.67 5.07
C LEU A 66 -13.85 -8.39 5.79
N MET A 67 -13.72 -8.08 7.07
CA MET A 67 -13.06 -8.95 8.02
C MET A 67 -14.03 -10.05 8.41
N GLN A 68 -13.94 -11.24 7.83
CA GLN A 68 -14.59 -12.38 8.45
C GLN A 68 -14.03 -12.53 9.89
N ARG A 69 -14.73 -11.96 10.88
CA ARG A 69 -15.07 -12.71 12.08
C ARG A 69 -15.92 -13.87 11.58
N THR A 70 -15.26 -14.83 10.93
CA THR A 70 -15.67 -16.21 11.14
C THR A 70 -15.86 -16.33 12.64
N LEU A 71 -16.92 -16.99 13.03
CA LEU A 71 -17.09 -17.49 14.39
C LEU A 71 -15.91 -18.43 14.67
N GLN A 72 -14.70 -17.88 14.79
CA GLN A 72 -13.55 -18.55 15.30
C GLN A 72 -13.93 -18.93 16.70
N LYS A 73 -13.56 -20.16 17.04
CA LYS A 73 -13.39 -20.63 18.41
C LYS A 73 -12.52 -19.62 19.18
N GLN A 74 -13.15 -18.57 19.68
CA GLN A 74 -12.82 -17.57 20.68
C GLN A 74 -11.41 -16.96 20.85
N ASN A 75 -10.32 -17.37 20.18
CA ASN A 75 -8.98 -17.00 20.68
C ASN A 75 -7.95 -16.44 19.68
N CYS A 76 -8.26 -16.20 18.40
CA CYS A 76 -7.25 -15.62 17.49
C CYS A 76 -7.34 -14.10 17.41
N ALA A 77 -6.19 -13.47 17.15
CA ALA A 77 -6.10 -12.03 16.89
C ALA A 77 -6.87 -11.63 15.62
N LEU A 78 -7.18 -10.34 15.49
CA LEU A 78 -7.87 -9.79 14.32
C LEU A 78 -7.13 -10.16 13.01
N ASN A 79 -7.88 -10.48 11.96
CA ASN A 79 -7.39 -10.86 10.62
C ASN A 79 -6.59 -12.17 10.55
N CYS A 80 -6.52 -12.91 11.65
CA CYS A 80 -5.92 -14.22 11.70
C CYS A 80 -6.94 -15.29 11.28
N ALA A 81 -6.62 -16.12 10.29
CA ALA A 81 -7.44 -17.26 9.87
C ALA A 81 -7.22 -18.47 10.80
N GLU A 82 -5.96 -18.73 11.17
CA GLU A 82 -5.55 -19.87 12.00
C GLU A 82 -4.56 -19.39 13.07
N CYS A 83 -4.78 -19.75 14.32
CA CYS A 83 -3.86 -19.48 15.42
C CYS A 83 -3.61 -20.72 16.28
N ALA A 84 -2.41 -20.80 16.87
CA ALA A 84 -2.06 -21.85 17.80
C ALA A 84 -2.13 -21.32 19.25
N PRO A 85 -2.65 -22.11 20.22
CA PRO A 85 -2.71 -21.70 21.62
C PRO A 85 -1.33 -21.26 22.14
N GLY A 86 -1.24 -20.04 22.66
CA GLY A 86 0.00 -19.47 23.20
C GLY A 86 1.07 -19.10 22.16
N LYS A 87 0.82 -19.29 20.85
CA LYS A 87 1.76 -18.98 19.77
C LYS A 87 1.26 -17.92 18.80
N GLY A 88 0.08 -17.34 19.03
CA GLY A 88 -0.51 -16.32 18.19
C GLY A 88 -0.86 -16.81 16.79
N CYS A 89 -0.90 -15.90 15.81
CA CYS A 89 -1.36 -16.20 14.47
C CYS A 89 -0.36 -17.04 13.66
N THR A 90 -0.85 -18.10 13.01
CA THR A 90 -0.06 -18.96 12.11
C THR A 90 -0.43 -18.78 10.64
N LYS A 91 -1.62 -18.25 10.35
CA LYS A 91 -2.08 -17.97 8.99
C LYS A 91 -3.08 -16.82 8.99
N CYS A 92 -2.93 -15.91 8.05
CA CYS A 92 -3.81 -14.76 7.91
C CYS A 92 -4.99 -15.02 6.97
N ASN A 93 -6.03 -14.20 7.11
CA ASN A 93 -7.10 -14.11 6.15
C ASN A 93 -6.59 -13.58 4.80
N GLU A 94 -7.35 -13.80 3.73
CA GLU A 94 -7.04 -13.24 2.41
C GLU A 94 -6.92 -11.71 2.48
N GLY A 95 -5.96 -11.15 1.74
CA GLY A 95 -5.62 -9.72 1.80
C GLY A 95 -4.75 -9.32 2.99
N TYR A 96 -4.29 -10.28 3.81
CA TYR A 96 -3.38 -10.04 4.93
C TYR A 96 -2.15 -10.94 4.86
N THR A 97 -1.00 -10.38 5.21
CA THR A 97 0.27 -11.09 5.32
C THR A 97 0.64 -11.22 6.80
N LEU A 98 1.21 -12.37 7.18
CA LEU A 98 1.65 -12.63 8.55
C LEU A 98 2.93 -11.85 8.83
N ASP A 99 2.86 -10.89 9.75
CA ASP A 99 4.04 -10.31 10.38
C ASP A 99 4.59 -11.33 11.39
N THR A 100 5.65 -12.03 10.99
CA THR A 100 6.28 -13.09 11.80
C THR A 100 7.02 -12.55 13.03
N THR A 101 7.22 -11.22 13.13
CA THR A 101 7.85 -10.60 14.29
C THR A 101 6.80 -10.26 15.34
N ALA A 102 5.72 -9.61 14.92
CA ALA A 102 4.60 -9.27 15.81
C ALA A 102 3.65 -10.45 16.06
N ILE A 103 3.72 -11.48 15.22
CA ILE A 103 2.80 -12.63 15.19
C ILE A 103 1.35 -12.17 15.00
N THR A 104 1.17 -11.16 14.15
CA THR A 104 -0.12 -10.55 13.80
C THR A 104 -0.30 -10.47 12.29
N CYS A 105 -1.54 -10.30 11.85
CA CYS A 105 -1.87 -10.17 10.44
C CYS A 105 -2.04 -8.71 10.07
N ARG A 106 -1.28 -8.26 9.07
CA ARG A 106 -1.31 -6.88 8.57
C ARG A 106 -1.78 -6.85 7.12
N PRO A 107 -2.42 -5.76 6.67
CA PRO A 107 -2.87 -5.66 5.28
C PRO A 107 -1.71 -5.92 4.33
N SER A 108 -1.93 -6.81 3.35
CA SER A 108 -0.96 -7.08 2.31
C SER A 108 -0.85 -5.90 1.37
N CYS A 109 0.33 -5.69 0.79
CA CYS A 109 0.52 -4.66 -0.23
C CYS A 109 1.65 -5.04 -1.20
N THR A 110 1.59 -4.44 -2.38
CA THR A 110 2.63 -4.43 -3.42
C THR A 110 3.15 -3.02 -3.69
N ASP A 111 2.37 -2.00 -3.33
CA ASP A 111 2.73 -0.59 -3.45
C ASP A 111 1.94 0.26 -2.44
N ASN A 112 2.34 1.53 -2.31
CA ASN A 112 1.76 2.47 -1.35
C ASN A 112 0.27 2.78 -1.58
N SER A 113 -0.29 2.55 -2.77
CA SER A 113 -1.70 2.83 -3.03
C SER A 113 -2.66 1.87 -2.33
N GLN A 114 -2.16 0.71 -1.88
CA GLN A 114 -2.93 -0.32 -1.19
C GLN A 114 -2.92 -0.16 0.33
N CYS A 115 -2.05 0.71 0.86
CA CYS A 115 -1.99 1.01 2.27
C CYS A 115 -2.93 2.17 2.60
N SER A 116 -3.67 1.99 3.70
CA SER A 116 -4.85 2.77 4.13
C SER A 116 -4.91 4.24 3.65
N PRO A 117 -6.09 4.75 3.26
CA PRO A 117 -6.28 6.15 2.84
C PRO A 117 -5.98 7.19 3.93
N ALA A 118 -5.74 6.77 5.18
CA ALA A 118 -5.36 7.65 6.28
C ALA A 118 -3.90 8.15 6.21
N HIS A 119 -3.11 7.72 5.23
CA HIS A 119 -1.70 8.13 5.00
C HIS A 119 -0.70 7.82 6.12
N ASP A 120 -1.13 7.29 7.28
CA ASP A 120 -0.25 6.87 8.38
C ASP A 120 0.47 5.53 8.13
N TYR A 121 0.33 4.94 6.94
CA TYR A 121 0.92 3.66 6.56
C TYR A 121 1.59 3.73 5.20
N PHE A 122 2.65 2.95 5.02
CA PHE A 122 3.33 2.74 3.74
C PHE A 122 3.46 1.24 3.46
N CYS A 123 3.66 0.88 2.20
CA CYS A 123 3.92 -0.49 1.81
C CYS A 123 5.39 -0.85 2.01
N ASN A 124 5.65 -1.73 2.97
CA ASN A 124 6.94 -2.39 3.08
C ASN A 124 7.00 -3.53 2.06
N VAL A 125 7.53 -3.23 0.87
CA VAL A 125 7.60 -4.17 -0.26
C VAL A 125 8.48 -5.39 0.02
N GLU A 126 9.43 -5.31 0.94
CA GLU A 126 10.25 -6.47 1.34
C GLU A 126 9.42 -7.51 2.09
N LYS A 127 8.47 -7.03 2.90
CA LYS A 127 7.59 -7.86 3.73
C LYS A 127 6.20 -8.07 3.12
N ASN A 128 5.84 -7.31 2.08
CA ASN A 128 4.51 -7.23 1.48
C ASN A 128 3.41 -6.97 2.53
N ILE A 129 3.67 -6.03 3.44
CA ILE A 129 2.73 -5.55 4.47
C ILE A 129 2.66 -4.04 4.49
N CYS A 130 1.51 -3.50 4.85
CA CYS A 130 1.37 -2.10 5.20
C CYS A 130 1.97 -1.83 6.57
N ASP A 131 3.16 -1.24 6.58
CA ASP A 131 3.88 -0.78 7.76
C ASP A 131 3.39 0.62 8.18
N GLN A 132 3.45 0.91 9.47
CA GLN A 132 3.03 2.21 9.98
C GLN A 132 4.20 3.18 9.82
N CYS A 133 3.90 4.44 9.51
CA CYS A 133 4.89 5.50 9.59
C CYS A 133 5.47 5.60 11.00
N THR A 134 6.77 5.81 11.11
CA THR A 134 7.46 5.86 12.41
C THR A 134 8.08 7.24 12.66
N GLY A 135 8.54 7.45 13.90
CA GLY A 135 9.21 8.69 14.29
C GLY A 135 8.28 9.89 14.24
N ARG A 136 8.65 10.88 13.43
CA ARG A 136 7.98 12.19 13.33
C ARG A 136 7.13 12.33 12.06
N CYS A 137 6.96 11.27 11.28
CA CYS A 137 6.12 11.30 10.08
C CYS A 137 4.64 11.11 10.44
N SER A 138 3.75 11.97 9.93
CA SER A 138 2.31 11.70 9.89
C SER A 138 1.94 10.99 8.60
N GLN A 139 2.69 11.25 7.54
CA GLN A 139 2.55 10.55 6.27
C GLN A 139 3.92 10.14 5.79
N CYS A 140 4.04 8.99 5.16
CA CYS A 140 5.33 8.47 4.72
C CYS A 140 5.18 7.60 3.48
N SER A 141 6.27 7.53 2.72
CA SER A 141 6.38 6.62 1.58
C SER A 141 7.23 5.39 1.92
N SER A 142 8.07 5.50 2.94
CA SER A 142 8.89 4.43 3.51
C SER A 142 9.07 4.64 5.02
N SER A 143 9.82 3.77 5.70
CA SER A 143 10.15 3.95 7.12
C SER A 143 10.92 5.24 7.41
N ASP A 144 11.69 5.70 6.44
CA ASP A 144 12.68 6.79 6.60
C ASP A 144 12.37 8.02 5.74
N PHE A 145 11.27 7.97 4.96
CA PHE A 145 10.88 9.04 4.05
C PHE A 145 9.45 9.52 4.38
N CYS A 146 9.36 10.66 5.03
CA CYS A 146 8.11 11.33 5.34
C CYS A 146 7.58 12.12 4.13
N LEU A 147 6.26 12.10 3.97
CA LEU A 147 5.48 12.99 3.09
C LEU A 147 4.72 14.06 3.88
N GLY A 148 4.76 13.99 5.22
CA GLY A 148 4.13 14.90 6.16
C GLY A 148 4.64 14.66 7.58
N CYS A 149 4.67 15.70 8.41
CA CYS A 149 5.14 15.60 9.80
C CYS A 149 4.00 15.53 10.81
N SER A 150 4.25 14.82 11.91
CA SER A 150 3.31 14.59 13.01
C SER A 150 3.36 15.73 14.01
N GLY A 151 2.36 16.62 13.98
CA GLY A 151 2.27 17.77 14.89
C GLY A 151 2.77 19.06 14.26
N GLN A 152 2.76 20.14 15.04
CA GLN A 152 3.13 21.48 14.57
C GLN A 152 4.61 21.80 14.79
N ASP A 153 5.28 21.08 15.69
CA ASP A 153 6.67 21.34 16.11
C ASP A 153 7.72 20.80 15.14
N TYR A 154 7.33 20.38 13.94
CA TYR A 154 8.22 19.81 12.94
C TYR A 154 8.03 20.43 11.56
N VAL A 155 9.13 20.51 10.82
CA VAL A 155 9.17 21.00 9.44
C VAL A 155 9.60 19.86 8.53
N LEU A 156 8.89 19.69 7.41
CA LEU A 156 9.22 18.72 6.38
C LEU A 156 10.29 19.27 5.44
N THR A 157 11.38 18.54 5.26
CA THR A 157 12.45 18.89 4.31
C THR A 157 12.18 18.31 2.91
N ILE A 158 12.90 18.82 1.91
CA ILE A 158 12.92 18.31 0.53
C ILE A 158 13.46 16.88 0.43
N ASP A 159 14.17 16.40 1.46
CA ASP A 159 14.70 15.03 1.54
C ASP A 159 13.73 14.07 2.23
N GLY A 160 12.52 14.53 2.58
CA GLY A 160 11.51 13.70 3.24
C GLY A 160 11.79 13.49 4.73
N GLN A 161 12.47 14.42 5.40
CA GLN A 161 12.74 14.33 6.83
C GLN A 161 11.90 15.33 7.62
N CYS A 162 11.47 14.93 8.82
CA CYS A 162 10.79 15.80 9.77
C CYS A 162 11.77 16.30 10.83
N ILE A 163 12.25 17.53 10.63
CA ILE A 163 13.22 18.21 11.48
C ILE A 163 12.53 19.09 12.52
N ASP A 164 13.25 19.49 13.57
CA ASP A 164 12.69 20.40 14.59
C ASP A 164 12.26 21.73 13.96
N GLN A 165 11.08 22.23 14.35
CA GLN A 165 10.61 23.54 13.91
C GLN A 165 11.42 24.66 14.57
N CYS A 166 11.61 25.73 13.81
CA CYS A 166 12.19 26.97 14.29
C CYS A 166 11.09 27.85 14.89
N GLY A 167 11.30 28.37 16.10
CA GLY A 167 10.25 29.13 16.80
C GLY A 167 9.80 30.40 16.07
N ARG A 168 10.75 31.24 15.63
CA ARG A 168 10.45 32.44 14.82
C ARG A 168 11.45 32.56 13.69
N LEU A 169 10.95 32.48 12.46
CA LEU A 169 11.71 32.76 11.24
C LEU A 169 11.44 34.20 10.79
N GLU A 170 12.50 34.91 10.42
CA GLU A 170 12.40 36.19 9.74
C GLU A 170 12.24 35.98 8.24
N THR A 171 11.72 37.00 7.55
CA THR A 171 11.62 36.95 6.08
C THR A 171 13.00 36.79 5.45
N GLY A 172 13.16 35.80 4.57
CA GLY A 172 14.46 35.41 4.02
C GLY A 172 15.21 34.38 4.88
N GLN A 173 14.56 33.75 5.85
CA GLN A 173 15.08 32.60 6.58
C GLN A 173 14.26 31.33 6.33
N TYR A 174 14.93 30.18 6.36
CA TYR A 174 14.35 28.84 6.39
C TYR A 174 14.75 28.15 7.69
N CYS A 175 14.11 27.02 8.01
CA CYS A 175 14.45 26.26 9.19
C CYS A 175 15.47 25.16 8.87
N ASN A 176 16.65 25.25 9.48
CA ASN A 176 17.66 24.23 9.42
C ASN A 176 17.72 23.49 10.77
N ASN A 177 16.83 22.52 10.93
CA ASN A 177 16.69 21.65 12.10
C ASN A 177 16.70 22.40 13.44
N GLY A 178 15.63 23.15 13.69
CA GLY A 178 15.45 23.99 14.89
C GLY A 178 16.25 25.30 14.87
N THR A 179 17.17 25.47 13.91
CA THR A 179 18.01 26.66 13.81
C THR A 179 17.64 27.50 12.57
N PRO A 180 17.24 28.77 12.73
CA PRO A 180 17.03 29.67 11.60
C PRO A 180 18.31 29.84 10.77
N ALA A 181 18.19 29.75 9.44
CA ALA A 181 19.29 29.94 8.50
C ALA A 181 18.85 30.84 7.34
N THR A 182 19.79 31.58 6.75
CA THR A 182 19.53 32.43 5.58
C THR A 182 19.15 31.58 4.37
N CYS A 183 18.11 31.97 3.67
CA CYS A 183 17.67 31.27 2.47
C CYS A 183 18.71 31.27 1.36
N THR A 184 18.93 30.09 0.80
CA THR A 184 19.79 29.83 -0.34
C THR A 184 19.08 28.95 -1.36
N LYS A 185 19.65 28.79 -2.56
CA LYS A 185 19.10 27.84 -3.55
C LYS A 185 19.13 26.39 -3.06
N ASP A 186 19.98 26.09 -2.09
CA ASP A 186 20.17 24.76 -1.49
C ASP A 186 19.37 24.62 -0.17
N SER A 187 18.43 25.53 0.11
CA SER A 187 17.58 25.43 1.31
C SER A 187 16.81 24.12 1.29
N THR A 188 16.89 23.38 2.40
CA THR A 188 16.25 22.06 2.53
C THR A 188 14.83 22.14 3.05
N SER A 189 14.42 23.29 3.60
CA SER A 189 13.05 23.59 3.99
C SER A 189 12.59 24.89 3.34
N GLU A 190 11.29 25.13 3.43
CA GLU A 190 10.67 26.34 2.90
C GLU A 190 11.23 27.63 3.51
N CYS A 191 11.57 28.57 2.62
CA CYS A 191 11.99 29.91 2.96
C CYS A 191 10.77 30.79 3.26
N THR A 192 10.85 31.59 4.33
CA THR A 192 9.80 32.56 4.69
C THR A 192 9.83 33.76 3.74
N CYS A 193 8.94 33.80 2.74
CA CYS A 193 8.85 34.87 1.73
C CYS A 193 7.45 35.49 1.67
N GLY A 194 6.97 36.03 2.79
CA GLY A 194 5.59 36.52 2.90
C GLY A 194 4.60 35.35 2.95
N SER A 195 3.63 35.33 2.04
CA SER A 195 2.67 34.23 1.90
C SER A 195 2.99 33.28 0.75
N ALA A 196 4.17 33.40 0.15
CA ALA A 196 4.58 32.55 -0.96
C ALA A 196 5.08 31.21 -0.44
N GLU A 197 4.56 30.12 -1.03
CA GLU A 197 4.88 28.77 -0.62
C GLU A 197 6.02 28.16 -1.45
N ASN A 198 6.72 27.19 -0.87
CA ASN A 198 7.75 26.39 -1.54
C ASN A 198 8.93 27.19 -2.11
N CYS A 199 9.26 28.33 -1.49
CA CYS A 199 10.40 29.13 -1.89
C CYS A 199 11.72 28.54 -1.37
N ALA A 200 12.76 28.52 -2.22
CA ALA A 200 14.15 28.34 -1.78
C ALA A 200 14.79 29.69 -1.43
N THR A 201 14.49 30.73 -2.21
CA THR A 201 14.91 32.12 -1.95
C THR A 201 13.77 33.10 -2.21
N CYS A 202 13.81 34.27 -1.56
CA CYS A 202 12.82 35.33 -1.76
C CYS A 202 13.24 36.32 -2.85
N SER A 203 12.26 36.95 -3.49
CA SER A 203 12.44 38.14 -4.32
C SER A 203 12.94 39.34 -3.51
N GLU A 204 13.39 40.39 -4.20
CA GLU A 204 13.89 41.62 -3.56
C GLU A 204 12.85 42.31 -2.67
N ASP A 205 11.57 42.29 -3.09
CA ASP A 205 10.42 42.79 -2.30
C ASP A 205 10.00 41.84 -1.16
N ARG A 206 10.64 40.67 -1.07
CA ARG A 206 10.48 39.64 -0.05
C ARG A 206 9.07 39.05 0.09
N ASN A 207 8.20 39.26 -0.90
CA ASN A 207 6.80 38.81 -0.89
C ASN A 207 6.49 37.69 -1.89
N SER A 208 7.50 37.23 -2.64
CA SER A 208 7.37 36.13 -3.59
C SER A 208 8.63 35.26 -3.61
N CYS A 209 8.54 34.08 -4.23
CA CYS A 209 9.72 33.26 -4.44
C CYS A 209 10.57 33.84 -5.57
N GLN A 210 11.86 34.06 -5.35
CA GLN A 210 12.81 34.27 -6.45
C GLN A 210 13.16 32.93 -7.09
N THR A 211 13.49 31.92 -6.29
CA THR A 211 13.71 30.53 -6.72
C THR A 211 12.84 29.57 -5.91
N CYS A 212 12.46 28.46 -6.52
CA CYS A 212 11.66 27.41 -5.89
C CYS A 212 12.56 26.38 -5.22
N LEU A 213 12.02 25.66 -4.23
CA LEU A 213 12.67 24.47 -3.66
C LEU A 213 13.01 23.45 -4.74
N LEU A 214 14.02 22.62 -4.45
CA LEU A 214 14.45 21.55 -5.36
C LEU A 214 13.26 20.69 -5.80
N GLY A 215 13.21 20.36 -7.09
CA GLY A 215 12.12 19.59 -7.69
C GLY A 215 10.92 20.42 -8.13
N MET A 216 10.90 21.73 -7.83
CA MET A 216 9.79 22.63 -8.15
C MET A 216 10.19 23.70 -9.15
N GLU A 217 9.22 24.13 -9.95
CA GLU A 217 9.34 25.25 -10.87
C GLU A 217 8.15 26.22 -10.75
N LYS A 218 8.35 27.42 -11.29
CA LYS A 218 7.33 28.46 -11.31
C LYS A 218 6.24 28.11 -12.33
N ASP A 219 4.98 28.29 -11.93
CA ASP A 219 3.85 28.32 -12.85
C ASP A 219 3.80 29.61 -13.67
N GLU A 220 2.78 29.72 -14.53
CA GLU A 220 2.56 30.90 -15.39
C GLU A 220 2.30 32.19 -14.59
N ASN A 221 1.93 32.07 -13.31
CA ASN A 221 1.71 33.18 -12.39
C ASN A 221 2.95 33.47 -11.52
N GLY A 222 4.06 32.76 -11.74
CA GLY A 222 5.30 32.92 -10.99
C GLY A 222 5.35 32.21 -9.63
N LYS A 223 4.37 31.34 -9.31
CA LYS A 223 4.30 30.61 -8.03
C LYS A 223 4.96 29.22 -8.13
N CYS A 224 5.58 28.75 -7.05
CA CYS A 224 6.25 27.45 -7.00
C CYS A 224 5.27 26.29 -6.77
N THR A 225 4.45 26.01 -7.78
CA THR A 225 3.32 25.06 -7.73
C THR A 225 3.42 23.93 -8.77
N LYS A 226 4.44 23.96 -9.64
CA LYS A 226 4.70 22.92 -10.64
C LYS A 226 5.92 22.10 -10.24
N CYS A 227 5.90 20.80 -10.58
CA CYS A 227 7.09 19.95 -10.47
C CYS A 227 7.88 20.00 -11.76
N ILE A 228 9.21 20.00 -11.65
CA ILE A 228 10.08 19.79 -12.82
C ILE A 228 9.93 18.35 -13.33
N GLU A 229 10.40 18.10 -14.55
CA GLU A 229 10.43 16.76 -15.12
C GLU A 229 11.20 15.78 -14.22
N GLY A 230 10.66 14.56 -14.06
CA GLY A 230 11.21 13.53 -13.17
C GLY A 230 10.77 13.63 -11.70
N TYR A 231 9.93 14.63 -11.36
CA TYR A 231 9.34 14.79 -10.03
C TYR A 231 7.82 14.67 -10.08
N THR A 232 7.23 14.16 -8.99
CA THR A 232 5.77 14.02 -8.82
C THR A 232 5.29 14.84 -7.63
N MET A 233 4.16 15.54 -7.82
CA MET A 233 3.51 16.31 -6.77
C MET A 233 2.78 15.37 -5.80
N LEU A 234 3.19 15.36 -4.53
CA LEU A 234 2.47 14.71 -3.44
C LEU A 234 2.41 15.68 -2.26
N ASN A 235 1.20 15.92 -1.74
CA ASN A 235 0.96 16.81 -0.60
C ASN A 235 1.52 18.24 -0.77
N GLY A 236 1.41 18.79 -1.97
CA GLY A 236 1.89 20.15 -2.26
C GLY A 236 3.42 20.29 -2.32
N LYS A 237 4.17 19.17 -2.34
CA LYS A 237 5.61 19.12 -2.57
C LYS A 237 5.96 18.21 -3.74
N CYS A 238 7.10 18.47 -4.38
CA CYS A 238 7.57 17.69 -5.52
C CYS A 238 8.69 16.75 -5.09
N TRP A 239 8.51 15.47 -5.37
CA TRP A 239 9.44 14.41 -4.96
C TRP A 239 10.02 13.70 -6.17
N LEU A 240 11.31 13.39 -6.12
CA LEU A 240 11.98 12.66 -7.19
C LEU A 240 11.32 11.29 -7.36
N ASN A 241 10.94 10.92 -8.58
CA ASN A 241 10.18 9.71 -8.84
C ASN A 241 10.84 8.43 -8.31
N ASP A 242 12.18 8.34 -8.35
CA ASP A 242 12.93 7.18 -7.84
C ASP A 242 12.95 7.08 -6.30
N LYS A 243 12.60 8.16 -5.60
CA LYS A 243 12.51 8.21 -4.13
C LYS A 243 11.11 7.96 -3.62
N ILE A 244 10.11 7.99 -4.50
CA ILE A 244 8.78 7.54 -4.20
C ILE A 244 8.75 6.05 -4.54
N PRO A 245 8.49 5.14 -3.60
CA PRO A 245 8.16 3.77 -3.93
C PRO A 245 6.76 3.76 -4.54
N THR A 246 6.70 4.15 -5.81
CA THR A 246 5.64 3.76 -6.71
C THR A 246 6.12 2.54 -7.48
N ARG A 247 5.15 1.72 -7.86
CA ARG A 247 5.32 0.53 -8.70
C ARG A 247 6.44 0.75 -9.73
N PRO A 248 7.36 -0.22 -9.96
CA PRO A 248 8.27 -0.16 -11.09
C PRO A 248 7.42 0.14 -12.32
N VAL A 249 7.64 1.31 -12.92
CA VAL A 249 6.94 1.67 -14.14
C VAL A 249 7.33 0.59 -15.14
N GLU A 250 6.41 -0.33 -15.45
CA GLU A 250 6.63 -1.28 -16.52
C GLU A 250 7.01 -0.44 -17.74
N PRO A 251 8.11 -0.76 -18.44
CA PRO A 251 8.51 0.00 -19.61
C PRO A 251 7.31 0.12 -20.53
N VAL A 252 6.86 1.36 -20.74
CA VAL A 252 5.78 1.64 -21.69
C VAL A 252 6.27 1.09 -23.02
N LYS A 253 5.71 -0.04 -23.46
CA LYS A 253 6.03 -0.57 -24.78
C LYS A 253 5.73 0.55 -25.78
N PRO A 254 6.67 0.87 -26.69
CA PRO A 254 6.42 1.84 -27.73
C PRO A 254 5.08 1.51 -28.40
N VAL A 255 4.14 2.46 -28.32
CA VAL A 255 2.89 2.35 -29.07
C VAL A 255 3.31 2.34 -30.54
N GLU A 256 3.17 1.19 -31.19
CA GLU A 256 3.44 1.08 -32.62
C GLU A 256 2.59 2.14 -33.36
N PRO A 257 3.16 2.83 -34.38
CA PRO A 257 2.42 3.79 -35.16
C PRO A 257 1.15 3.15 -35.72
N VAL A 258 -0.01 3.71 -35.35
CA VAL A 258 -1.29 3.30 -35.91
C VAL A 258 -1.27 3.69 -37.38
N VAL A 259 -0.97 2.73 -38.25
CA VAL A 259 -1.11 2.88 -39.69
C VAL A 259 -2.61 3.04 -39.99
N PRO A 260 -3.04 4.08 -40.72
CA PRO A 260 -4.43 4.25 -41.10
C PRO A 260 -4.92 3.02 -41.89
N ALA A 261 -6.03 2.44 -41.46
CA ALA A 261 -6.62 1.28 -42.11
C ALA A 261 -7.08 1.63 -43.53
N ASP A 262 -6.57 0.89 -44.51
CA ASP A 262 -7.03 0.87 -45.90
C ASP A 262 -8.46 0.27 -45.97
N PRO A 263 -9.47 0.94 -46.56
CA PRO A 263 -10.86 0.47 -46.56
C PRO A 263 -11.17 -0.74 -47.45
N SER A 264 -10.18 -1.39 -48.08
CA SER A 264 -10.46 -2.33 -49.19
C SER A 264 -10.14 -3.81 -48.93
N ASN A 265 -10.05 -4.28 -47.67
CA ASN A 265 -9.86 -5.71 -47.39
C ASN A 265 -10.62 -6.22 -46.14
N PRO A 266 -11.60 -7.16 -46.26
CA PRO A 266 -12.26 -7.74 -45.09
C PRO A 266 -11.33 -8.77 -44.43
N THR A 267 -10.60 -8.37 -43.39
CA THR A 267 -9.77 -9.31 -42.63
C THR A 267 -10.61 -10.05 -41.60
N SER A 268 -10.79 -11.34 -41.85
CA SER A 268 -11.32 -12.33 -40.93
C SER A 268 -10.46 -12.41 -39.66
N ASN A 269 -11.04 -12.09 -38.51
CA ASN A 269 -10.44 -12.41 -37.21
C ASN A 269 -10.57 -13.92 -36.95
N LYS A 270 -9.52 -14.67 -37.27
CA LYS A 270 -9.34 -16.07 -36.90
C LYS A 270 -8.24 -16.15 -35.84
N SER A 271 -8.63 -16.12 -34.57
CA SER A 271 -7.75 -16.42 -33.44
C SER A 271 -7.42 -17.92 -33.44
N ASN A 272 -6.35 -18.30 -34.15
CA ASN A 272 -5.75 -19.63 -34.08
C ASN A 272 -4.78 -19.69 -32.89
N LEU A 273 -5.27 -20.17 -31.74
CA LEU A 273 -4.41 -20.75 -30.71
C LEU A 273 -3.96 -22.13 -31.20
N SER A 274 -2.66 -22.27 -31.50
CA SER A 274 -2.05 -23.56 -31.82
C SER A 274 -2.06 -24.45 -30.57
N GLY A 275 -2.95 -25.45 -30.56
CA GLY A 275 -3.17 -26.42 -29.47
C GLY A 275 -1.99 -27.39 -29.20
N GLY A 276 -0.79 -27.11 -29.71
CA GLY A 276 0.39 -27.96 -29.54
C GLY A 276 1.24 -27.68 -28.29
N ALA A 277 1.11 -26.51 -27.64
CA ALA A 277 1.97 -26.12 -26.53
C ALA A 277 1.41 -26.49 -25.13
N ILE A 278 0.09 -26.58 -24.99
CA ILE A 278 -0.57 -26.77 -23.69
C ILE A 278 -0.55 -28.26 -23.24
N ALA A 279 -0.49 -29.21 -24.19
CA ALA A 279 -0.41 -30.63 -23.87
C ALA A 279 0.98 -31.08 -23.38
N GLY A 280 2.06 -30.36 -23.73
CA GLY A 280 3.44 -30.73 -23.35
C GLY A 280 3.78 -30.48 -21.89
N ILE A 281 3.22 -29.43 -21.28
CA ILE A 281 3.55 -29.01 -19.90
C ILE A 281 2.91 -29.97 -18.87
N ILE A 282 1.70 -30.46 -19.14
CA ILE A 282 0.98 -31.35 -18.23
C ILE A 282 1.67 -32.73 -18.13
N ILE A 283 2.20 -33.25 -19.25
CA ILE A 283 2.92 -34.53 -19.25
C ILE A 283 4.29 -34.40 -18.56
N GLY A 284 4.98 -33.27 -18.74
CA GLY A 284 6.26 -33.00 -18.08
C GLY A 284 6.15 -32.93 -16.55
N ALA A 285 5.12 -32.25 -16.03
CA ALA A 285 4.91 -32.12 -14.59
C ALA A 285 4.58 -33.46 -13.90
N LEU A 286 3.80 -34.32 -14.55
CA LEU A 286 3.44 -35.64 -13.99
C LEU A 286 4.64 -36.59 -13.91
N ALA A 287 5.58 -36.53 -14.86
CA ALA A 287 6.79 -37.35 -14.84
C ALA A 287 7.74 -36.99 -13.68
N VAL A 288 7.86 -35.69 -13.37
CA VAL A 288 8.72 -35.20 -12.27
C VAL A 288 8.15 -35.61 -10.91
N VAL A 289 6.83 -35.52 -10.71
CA VAL A 289 6.18 -35.96 -9.45
C VAL A 289 6.28 -37.48 -9.25
N GLY A 290 6.23 -38.26 -10.34
CA GLY A 290 6.45 -39.72 -10.30
C GLY A 290 7.87 -40.11 -9.85
N ALA A 291 8.90 -39.39 -10.31
CA ALA A 291 10.29 -39.69 -9.95
C ALA A 291 10.63 -39.36 -8.48
N ILE A 292 10.05 -38.29 -7.94
CA ILE A 292 10.28 -37.88 -6.55
C ILE A 292 9.57 -38.83 -5.57
N SER A 293 8.37 -39.29 -5.90
CA SER A 293 7.65 -40.26 -5.06
C SER A 293 8.30 -41.65 -5.03
N GLY A 294 8.85 -42.12 -6.16
CA GLY A 294 9.56 -43.41 -6.24
C GLY A 294 10.86 -43.46 -5.42
N THR A 295 11.63 -42.37 -5.39
CA THR A 295 12.91 -42.31 -4.66
C THR A 295 12.74 -42.31 -3.15
N VAL A 296 11.71 -41.64 -2.62
CA VAL A 296 11.39 -41.63 -1.18
C VAL A 296 11.01 -43.03 -0.67
N ILE A 297 10.25 -43.81 -1.45
CA ILE A 297 9.83 -45.17 -1.08
C ILE A 297 11.02 -46.15 -1.04
N VAL A 298 11.99 -46.01 -1.96
CA VAL A 298 13.20 -46.85 -1.97
C VAL A 298 14.12 -46.54 -0.78
N ILE A 299 14.27 -45.26 -0.43
CA ILE A 299 15.08 -44.85 0.73
C ILE A 299 14.47 -45.37 2.04
N MET A 300 13.14 -45.28 2.20
CA MET A 300 12.45 -45.83 3.37
C MET A 300 12.52 -47.36 3.48
N ARG A 301 12.53 -48.08 2.34
CA ARG A 301 12.74 -49.54 2.36
C ARG A 301 14.17 -49.94 2.70
N LYS A 302 15.17 -49.12 2.35
CA LYS A 302 16.58 -49.36 2.68
C LYS A 302 16.86 -49.10 4.17
N SER A 303 16.26 -48.08 4.78
CA SER A 303 16.45 -47.78 6.20
C SER A 303 15.87 -48.84 7.14
N ARG A 304 14.75 -49.48 6.77
CA ARG A 304 14.17 -50.59 7.55
C ARG A 304 15.04 -51.85 7.61
N LYS A 305 15.89 -52.10 6.60
CA LYS A 305 16.83 -53.24 6.64
C LYS A 305 18.05 -52.99 7.54
N ASN A 306 18.37 -51.72 7.84
CA ASN A 306 19.52 -51.36 8.66
C ASN A 306 19.21 -51.30 10.17
N GLN A 307 17.95 -51.42 10.60
CA GLN A 307 17.57 -51.42 12.02
C GLN A 307 17.44 -52.83 12.66
N VAL A 308 17.82 -53.90 11.96
CA VAL A 308 17.71 -55.29 12.49
C VAL A 308 19.06 -55.85 13.02
N SER A 309 20.13 -55.05 13.10
CA SER A 309 21.45 -55.56 13.56
C SER A 309 22.17 -54.75 14.63
N THR A 310 21.45 -54.05 15.51
CA THR A 310 22.10 -53.48 16.72
C THR A 310 21.20 -53.61 17.93
N ASP A 311 21.03 -54.84 18.42
CA ASP A 311 20.66 -55.05 19.82
C ASP A 311 21.19 -56.40 20.31
N THR A 312 22.47 -56.44 20.68
CA THR A 312 23.04 -57.42 21.61
C THR A 312 24.38 -56.90 22.13
N GLY A 313 24.44 -56.56 23.43
CA GLY A 313 25.69 -56.62 24.19
C GLY A 313 26.04 -55.41 25.06
N ALA A 314 25.58 -55.42 26.31
CA ALA A 314 26.28 -54.90 27.51
C ALA A 314 25.42 -55.29 28.73
N VAL A 315 25.55 -56.49 29.30
CA VAL A 315 26.49 -56.88 30.37
C VAL A 315 26.42 -55.96 31.60
N ASN A 316 25.65 -56.42 32.57
CA ASN A 316 25.71 -56.05 33.99
C ASN A 316 27.03 -56.54 34.61
N ILE A 317 27.76 -55.68 35.33
CA ILE A 317 28.52 -56.05 36.55
C ILE A 317 28.57 -54.83 37.50
N LEU A 318 27.92 -54.98 38.66
CA LEU A 318 28.34 -54.48 39.97
C LEU A 318 27.56 -55.27 41.03
N GLU A 319 28.06 -56.47 41.35
CA GLU A 319 28.52 -56.91 42.68
C GLU A 319 29.63 -57.94 42.46
#